data_AF-A0A7V5UQL6-F1
#
_entry.id   AF-A0A7V5UQL6-F1
#
_cell.length_a   1.000
_cell.length_b   1.000
_cell.length_c   1.000
_cell.angle_alpha   90.00
_cell.angle_beta   90.00
_cell.angle_gamma   90.00
#
_symmetry.space_group_name_H-M   'P 1'
#
loop_
_entity.id
_entity.type
_entity.pdbx_description
1 polymer ?
#
loop_
_entity_poly.entity_id
_entity_poly.type
_entity_poly.pdbx_seq_one_letter_code
_entity_poly.pdbx_strand_id
1 'polypeptide(L)' 'MDSQKLAELKKLPLRENVGIMLLNKEGRIWVGRRLQQWMPEASEFVWQMPQGGIDKGESPKQAAFR' A
#
# COMPACT_ATOMS: atom_id res chain seq x y z
N MET A 1 -12.51 -14.60 -14.09
CA MET A 1 -12.13 -13.21 -14.42
C MET A 1 -11.72 -13.19 -15.88
N ASP A 2 -12.27 -12.29 -16.68
CA ASP A 2 -12.13 -12.28 -18.15
C ASP A 2 -10.66 -12.13 -18.59
N SER A 3 -10.20 -12.98 -19.52
CA SER A 3 -8.81 -13.02 -20.00
C SER A 3 -8.39 -11.72 -20.69
N GLN A 4 -9.31 -11.04 -21.37
CA GLN A 4 -9.07 -9.72 -21.95
C GLN A 4 -8.80 -8.67 -20.87
N LYS A 5 -9.53 -8.72 -19.76
CA LYS A 5 -9.36 -7.79 -18.63
C LYS A 5 -7.99 -7.97 -17.96
N LEU A 6 -7.48 -9.20 -17.86
CA LEU A 6 -6.15 -9.46 -17.32
C LEU A 6 -5.04 -8.91 -18.22
N ALA A 7 -5.22 -8.99 -19.55
CA ALA A 7 -4.28 -8.43 -20.51
C ALA A 7 -4.22 -6.89 -20.42
N GLU A 8 -5.36 -6.22 -20.24
CA GLU A 8 -5.41 -4.77 -20.03
C GLU A 8 -4.77 -4.34 -18.70
N LEU A 9 -5.01 -5.07 -17.60
CA LEU A 9 -4.39 -4.77 -16.30
C LEU A 9 -2.86 -4.83 -16.34
N LYS A 10 -2.28 -5.75 -17.13
CA LYS A 10 -0.83 -5.87 -17.30
C LYS A 10 -0.19 -4.69 -18.05
N LYS A 11 -0.97 -3.89 -18.78
CA LYS A 11 -0.48 -2.70 -19.49
C LYS A 11 -0.41 -1.46 -18.60
N LEU A 12 -1.08 -1.50 -17.44
CA LEU A 12 -1.06 -0.39 -16.50
C LEU A 12 0.35 -0.24 -15.89
N PRO A 13 0.82 0.99 -15.62
CA PRO A 13 2.13 1.25 -15.01
C PRO A 13 2.09 0.95 -13.50
N LEU A 14 1.75 -0.28 -13.14
CA LEU A 14 1.66 -0.72 -11.75
C LEU A 14 3.06 -0.92 -11.18
N ARG A 15 3.29 -0.35 -9.99
CA ARG A 15 4.49 -0.61 -9.20
C ARG A 15 4.18 -1.69 -8.16
N GLU A 16 5.11 -2.61 -7.94
CA GLU A 16 5.02 -3.55 -6.83
C GLU A 16 5.08 -2.80 -5.50
N ASN A 17 4.27 -3.23 -4.53
CA ASN A 17 4.16 -2.59 -3.24
C ASN A 17 4.11 -3.62 -2.13
N VAL A 18 4.50 -3.20 -0.93
CA VAL A 18 4.30 -3.91 0.33
C VAL A 18 3.40 -3.12 1.25
N GLY A 19 2.61 -3.83 2.05
CA GLY A 19 1.84 -3.29 3.15
C GLY A 19 2.11 -4.09 4.42
N ILE A 20 2.13 -3.43 5.56
CA ILE A 20 2.49 -4.04 6.85
C ILE A 20 1.35 -3.87 7.83
N MET A 21 0.90 -4.97 8.42
CA MET A 21 0.05 -4.94 9.60
C MET A 21 0.93 -5.15 10.83
N LEU A 22 1.09 -4.09 11.63
CA LEU A 22 1.89 -4.15 12.85
C LEU A 22 0.96 -4.28 14.06
N LEU A 23 1.12 -5.35 14.83
CA LEU A 23 0.35 -5.63 16.05
C LEU A 23 1.28 -5.70 17.26
N ASN A 24 0.82 -5.22 18.42
CA ASN A 24 1.52 -5.39 19.69
C ASN A 24 0.93 -6.56 20.51
N LYS A 25 1.55 -6.87 21.66
CA LYS A 25 1.13 -7.99 22.52
C LYS A 25 -0.24 -7.79 23.17
N GLU A 26 -0.69 -6.54 23.25
CA GLU A 26 -2.00 -6.14 23.75
C GLU A 26 -3.10 -6.22 22.66
N GLY A 27 -2.78 -6.73 21.47
CA GLY A 27 -3.72 -6.87 20.37
C GLY A 27 -4.09 -5.56 19.66
N ARG A 28 -3.29 -4.50 19.85
CA ARG A 28 -3.49 -3.21 19.18
C ARG A 28 -2.73 -3.17 17.86
N ILE A 29 -3.29 -2.48 16.89
CA ILE A 29 -2.69 -2.28 15.56
C ILE A 29 -2.13 -0.86 15.40
N TRP A 30 -1.09 -0.71 14.60
CA TRP A 30 -0.57 0.60 14.20
C TRP A 30 -1.12 1.03 12.84
N VAL A 31 -1.74 2.21 12.79
CA VAL A 31 -2.27 2.84 11.58
C VAL A 31 -1.90 4.32 11.57
N GLY A 32 -1.60 4.88 10.41
CA GLY A 32 -1.28 6.29 10.22
C GLY A 32 -2.43 7.07 9.59
N ARG A 33 -2.63 8.33 10.00
CA ARG A 33 -3.54 9.27 9.35
C ARG A 33 -2.77 10.07 8.30
N ARG A 34 -3.21 10.05 7.05
CA ARG A 34 -2.60 10.84 5.97
C ARG A 34 -2.93 12.32 6.12
N LEU A 35 -1.97 13.16 5.75
CA LEU A 35 -2.14 14.61 5.63
C LEU A 35 -3.06 14.93 4.45
N GLN A 36 -3.98 15.85 4.67
CA GLN A 36 -5.08 16.20 3.76
C GLN A 36 -4.63 16.86 2.45
N GLN A 37 -3.37 17.34 2.37
CA GLN A 37 -2.83 18.11 1.24
C GLN A 37 -2.90 17.41 -0.13
N TRP A 38 -3.09 16.08 -0.16
CA TRP A 38 -3.16 15.28 -1.39
C TRP A 38 -4.51 14.56 -1.58
N MET A 39 -5.54 14.94 -0.84
CA MET A 39 -6.86 14.30 -0.89
C MET A 39 -7.95 15.36 -1.13
N PRO A 40 -8.99 15.07 -1.94
CA PRO A 40 -10.18 15.91 -2.00
C PRO A 40 -10.75 16.07 -0.58
N GLU A 41 -11.28 17.25 -0.24
CA GLU A 41 -11.72 17.62 1.12
C GLU A 41 -12.63 16.57 1.81
N ALA A 42 -13.31 15.73 1.02
CA ALA A 42 -14.24 14.69 1.46
C ALA A 42 -13.65 13.27 1.55
N SER A 43 -12.32 13.07 1.51
CA SER A 43 -11.80 11.70 1.56
C SER A 43 -11.91 11.10 2.97
N GLU A 44 -12.90 10.23 3.16
CA GLU A 44 -13.21 9.53 4.42
C GLU A 44 -12.10 8.55 4.86
N PHE A 45 -11.22 8.15 3.95
CA PHE A 45 -10.21 7.09 4.15
C PHE A 45 -8.81 7.65 4.43
N VAL A 46 -8.70 8.46 5.50
CA VAL A 46 -7.43 9.05 5.93
C VAL A 46 -6.53 8.07 6.69
N TRP A 47 -7.09 7.00 7.27
CA TRP A 47 -6.35 6.01 8.06
C TRP A 47 -5.87 4.86 7.19
N GLN A 48 -4.58 4.57 7.23
CA GLN A 48 -3.95 3.53 6.42
C GLN A 48 -2.90 2.78 7.22
N MET A 49 -2.69 1.51 6.87
CA MET A 49 -1.53 0.75 7.32
C MET A 49 -0.25 1.30 6.66
N PRO A 50 0.92 1.11 7.27
CA PRO A 50 2.20 1.40 6.62
C PRO A 50 2.33 0.62 5.32
N GLN A 51 2.73 1.30 4.27
CA GLN A 51 2.93 0.73 2.95
C GLN A 51 4.04 1.48 2.21
N GLY A 52 4.61 0.84 1.19
CA GLY A 52 5.65 1.41 0.36
C GLY A 52 5.85 0.64 -0.93
N GLY A 53 6.33 1.34 -1.95
CA GLY A 53 6.69 0.74 -3.22
C GLY A 53 8.00 -0.02 -3.11
N ILE A 54 8.07 -1.19 -3.75
CA ILE A 54 9.30 -1.98 -3.88
C ILE A 54 10.14 -1.36 -5.01
N ASP A 55 11.42 -1.10 -4.73
CA ASP A 55 12.37 -0.62 -5.74
C ASP A 55 12.98 -1.78 -6.56
N LYS A 56 13.53 -1.47 -7.73
CA LYS A 56 14.15 -2.49 -8.60
C LYS A 56 15.31 -3.17 -7.88
N GLY A 57 15.25 -4.50 -7.77
CA GLY A 57 16.27 -5.30 -7.09
C GLY A 57 16.09 -5.37 -5.57
N GLU A 58 15.09 -4.71 -5.02
CA GLU A 58 14.70 -4.82 -3.62
C GLU A 58 13.79 -6.03 -3.41
N SER A 59 14.02 -6.82 -2.36
CA SER A 59 13.07 -7.86 -1.96
C SER A 59 11.88 -7.26 -1.21
N PRO A 60 10.69 -7.90 -1.23
CA PRO A 60 9.55 -7.44 -0.44
C PRO A 60 9.87 -7.26 1.05
N LYS A 61 10.73 -8.11 1.61
CA LYS A 61 11.16 -7.99 3.01
C LYS A 61 11.96 -6.70 3.24
N GLN A 62 12.92 -6.39 2.36
CA GLN A 62 13.70 -5.15 2.47
C GLN A 62 12.81 -3.92 2.37
N ALA A 63 11.90 -3.89 1.38
CA ALA A 63 10.94 -2.81 1.19
C ALA A 63 10.04 -2.58 2.42
N ALA A 64 9.70 -3.66 3.14
CA ALA A 64 8.86 -3.58 4.34
C ALA A 64 9.59 -3.03 5.58
N PHE A 65 10.92 -3.12 5.66
CA PHE A 65 11.66 -2.68 6.86
C PHE A 65 12.24 -1.26 6.78
N ARG A 66 12.14 -0.60 5.62
CA ARG A 66 12.72 0.73 5.36
C ARG A 66 11.82 1.88 5.85
#